data_AF-A0A6N8YK33-F1
#
_entry.id   AF-A0A6N8YK33-F1
#
_cell.length_a   1.000
_cell.length_b   1.000
_cell.length_c   1.000
_cell.angle_alpha   90.00
_cell.angle_beta   90.00
_cell.angle_gamma   90.00
#
_symmetry.space_group_name_H-M   'P 1'
#
loop_
_entity.id
_entity.type
_entity.pdbx_description
1 polymer ?
#
loop_
_entity_poly.entity_id
_entity_poly.type
_entity_poly.pdbx_seq_one_letter_code
_entity_poly.pdbx_strand_id
1 'polypeptide(L)'
;MTDVMSAPKFGPRAITYPHPINHDWYDWPTFSDAEFERRHALVRSFMAERDLDCLLVAGAAHLWDRGWANVRWITNYMGTMELDSFVIFPADGEPTLAILGLNARLPDRV
;
A
#
# COMPACT_ATOMS: atom_id res chain seq x y z
N MET A 1 31.20 -0.74 4.05
CA MET A 1 30.07 0.20 3.97
C MET A 1 29.01 -0.38 4.88
N THR A 2 28.84 0.22 6.06
CA THR A 2 28.04 -0.34 7.15
C THR A 2 26.57 -0.34 6.75
N ASP A 3 26.01 -1.54 6.59
CA ASP A 3 24.59 -1.74 6.31
C ASP A 3 23.80 -1.31 7.55
N VAL A 4 23.29 -0.09 7.52
CA VAL A 4 22.39 0.41 8.57
C VAL A 4 21.05 -0.24 8.28
N MET A 5 20.83 -1.43 8.85
CA MET A 5 19.50 -2.02 8.94
C MET A 5 18.62 -1.05 9.74
N SER A 6 17.88 -0.20 9.02
CA SER A 6 16.82 0.62 9.58
C SER A 6 15.86 -0.30 10.34
N ALA A 7 15.36 0.15 11.49
CA ALA A 7 14.36 -0.58 12.26
C ALA A 7 13.26 -1.14 11.32
N PRO A 8 12.79 -2.38 11.54
CA PRO A 8 11.81 -2.97 10.65
C PRO A 8 10.59 -2.05 10.56
N LYS A 9 10.24 -1.64 9.33
CA LYS A 9 9.11 -0.74 9.02
C LYS A 9 7.78 -1.26 9.60
N PHE A 10 7.72 -2.55 9.93
CA PHE A 10 6.55 -3.23 10.48
C PHE A 10 6.90 -3.95 11.79
N GLY A 11 5.90 -4.12 12.65
CA GLY A 11 6.06 -4.75 13.97
C GLY A 11 6.53 -6.21 13.92
N PRO A 12 6.86 -6.82 15.07
CA PRO A 12 7.53 -8.13 15.15
C PRO A 12 6.72 -9.32 14.60
N ARG A 13 5.43 -9.12 14.30
CA ARG A 13 4.53 -10.15 13.75
C ARG A 13 4.22 -9.93 12.27
N ALA A 14 4.85 -8.94 11.63
CA ALA A 14 4.64 -8.68 10.23
C ALA A 14 5.22 -9.83 9.39
N ILE A 15 4.37 -10.39 8.52
CA ILE A 15 4.82 -11.31 7.49
C ILE A 15 5.50 -10.44 6.43
N THR A 16 6.82 -10.39 6.47
CA THR A 16 7.64 -9.72 5.44
C THR A 16 8.08 -10.77 4.43
N TYR A 17 8.06 -10.40 3.15
CA TYR A 17 8.58 -11.29 2.12
C TYR A 17 10.11 -11.32 2.22
N PRO A 18 10.75 -12.50 2.32
CA PRO A 18 12.19 -12.59 2.58
C PRO A 18 13.06 -12.16 1.40
N HIS A 19 12.45 -11.95 0.22
CA HIS A 19 13.14 -11.46 -0.96
C HIS A 19 12.85 -9.97 -1.14
N PRO A 20 13.89 -9.13 -1.20
CA PRO A 20 13.69 -7.73 -1.55
C PRO A 20 13.10 -7.64 -2.95
N ILE A 21 12.17 -6.72 -3.16
CA ILE A 21 11.69 -6.38 -4.50
C ILE A 21 12.66 -5.34 -5.05
N ASN A 22 13.44 -5.70 -6.06
CA ASN A 22 14.26 -4.75 -6.81
C ASN A 22 13.62 -4.48 -8.17
N HIS A 23 13.24 -3.22 -8.41
CA HIS A 23 12.56 -2.81 -9.64
C HIS A 23 13.46 -2.91 -10.88
N ASP A 24 14.78 -2.84 -10.72
CA ASP A 24 15.72 -3.01 -11.83
C ASP A 24 15.75 -4.44 -12.38
N TRP A 25 15.13 -5.41 -11.67
CA TRP A 25 14.94 -6.77 -12.17
C TRP A 25 13.80 -6.88 -13.20
N TYR A 26 13.01 -5.82 -13.38
CA TYR A 26 11.81 -5.80 -14.20
C TYR A 26 11.84 -4.60 -15.17
N ASP A 27 11.84 -4.85 -16.48
CA ASP A 27 11.54 -3.88 -17.56
C ASP A 27 10.08 -3.31 -17.58
N TRP A 28 9.31 -3.44 -16.49
CA TRP A 28 7.90 -3.07 -16.44
C TRP A 28 7.83 -1.65 -15.87
N PRO A 29 7.09 -0.73 -16.49
CA PRO A 29 6.99 0.63 -15.99
C PRO A 29 6.35 0.63 -14.59
N THR A 30 7.08 1.16 -13.62
CA THR A 30 6.61 1.40 -12.25
C THR A 30 6.46 2.89 -12.00
N PHE A 31 5.56 3.26 -11.09
CA PHE A 31 5.46 4.65 -10.65
C PHE A 31 6.66 5.00 -9.76
N SER A 32 7.16 6.23 -9.87
CA SER A 32 8.26 6.72 -9.04
C SER A 32 7.82 6.95 -7.59
N ASP A 33 8.78 7.01 -6.67
CA ASP A 33 8.51 7.40 -5.27
C ASP A 33 7.78 8.75 -5.19
N ALA A 34 8.23 9.73 -5.97
CA ALA A 34 7.62 11.06 -6.04
C ALA A 34 6.14 11.03 -6.45
N GLU A 35 5.73 10.07 -7.28
CA GLU A 35 4.31 9.91 -7.62
C GLU A 35 3.51 9.41 -6.43
N PHE A 36 4.01 8.46 -5.65
CA PHE A 36 3.33 8.01 -4.42
C PHE A 36 3.27 9.10 -3.35
N GLU A 37 4.36 9.84 -3.15
CA GLU A 37 4.39 11.02 -2.27
C GLU A 37 3.31 12.03 -2.67
N ARG A 38 3.17 12.31 -3.97
CA ARG A 38 2.13 13.20 -4.51
C ARG A 38 0.72 12.67 -4.23
N ARG A 39 0.47 11.37 -4.43
CA ARG A 39 -0.84 10.75 -4.14
C ARG A 39 -1.18 10.84 -2.66
N HIS A 40 -0.22 10.56 -1.79
CA HIS A 40 -0.41 10.63 -0.34
C HIS A 40 -0.67 12.05 0.14
N ALA A 41 0.03 13.04 -0.41
CA ALA A 41 -0.24 14.44 -0.13
C ALA A 41 -1.68 14.85 -0.50
N LEU A 42 -2.20 14.35 -1.62
CA LEU A 42 -3.59 14.61 -2.02
C LEU A 42 -4.60 13.96 -1.05
N VAL A 43 -4.35 12.72 -0.62
CA VAL A 43 -5.20 12.05 0.37
C VAL A 43 -5.19 12.81 1.70
N ARG A 44 -4.01 13.19 2.21
CA ARG A 44 -3.90 13.97 3.45
C ARG A 44 -4.58 15.33 3.34
N SER A 45 -4.46 16.00 2.20
CA SER A 45 -5.15 17.28 1.96
C SER A 45 -6.66 17.12 2.03
N PHE A 46 -7.20 16.09 1.37
CA PHE A 46 -8.62 15.74 1.45
C PHE A 46 -9.09 15.44 2.87
N MET A 47 -8.27 14.72 3.65
CA MET A 47 -8.54 14.40 5.06
C MET A 47 -8.51 15.64 5.95
N ALA A 48 -7.52 16.52 5.77
CA ALA A 48 -7.36 17.76 6.53
C ALA A 48 -8.53 18.73 6.30
N GLU A 49 -9.03 18.85 5.07
CA GLU A 49 -10.24 19.63 4.75
C GLU A 49 -11.50 19.14 5.48
N ARG A 50 -11.49 17.88 5.94
CA ARG A 50 -12.65 17.19 6.54
C ARG A 50 -12.44 16.82 8.00
N ASP A 51 -11.33 17.26 8.61
CA ASP A 51 -10.98 16.96 9.99
C ASP A 51 -10.97 15.44 10.28
N LEU A 52 -10.34 14.67 9.39
CA LEU A 52 -10.25 13.21 9.51
C LEU A 52 -8.87 12.78 10.04
N ASP A 53 -8.84 12.10 11.19
CA ASP A 53 -7.62 11.51 11.75
C ASP A 53 -7.16 10.24 11.00
N CYS A 54 -8.08 9.57 10.32
CA CYS A 54 -7.80 8.34 9.59
C CYS A 54 -8.84 8.11 8.48
N LEU A 55 -8.39 7.60 7.34
CA LEU A 55 -9.22 7.18 6.22
C LEU A 55 -9.09 5.66 6.03
N LEU A 56 -10.21 4.95 6.13
CA LEU A 56 -10.28 3.54 5.73
C LEU A 56 -10.77 3.45 4.28
N VAL A 57 -9.91 2.99 3.39
CA VAL A 57 -10.25 2.75 1.99
C VAL A 57 -10.50 1.26 1.80
N ALA A 58 -11.77 0.90 1.61
CA ALA A 58 -12.15 -0.45 1.26
C ALA A 58 -11.80 -0.73 -0.22
N GLY A 59 -10.96 -1.73 -0.45
CA GLY A 59 -10.88 -2.43 -1.73
C GLY A 59 -12.05 -3.40 -1.77
N ALA A 60 -12.93 -3.26 -2.75
CA ALA A 60 -14.16 -4.03 -2.73
C ALA A 60 -13.90 -5.51 -2.99
N ALA A 61 -14.59 -6.36 -2.22
CA ALA A 61 -14.72 -7.82 -2.35
C ALA A 61 -15.45 -8.25 -3.64
N HIS A 62 -15.39 -7.45 -4.70
CA HIS A 62 -16.11 -7.74 -5.92
C HIS A 62 -15.32 -8.75 -6.77
N LEU A 63 -16.07 -9.69 -7.35
CA LEU A 63 -15.55 -10.64 -8.32
C LEU A 63 -14.82 -9.91 -9.47
N TRP A 64 -13.65 -10.43 -9.85
CA TRP A 64 -12.91 -10.10 -11.08
C TRP A 64 -12.52 -8.62 -11.24
N ASP A 65 -11.54 -8.17 -10.45
CA ASP A 65 -10.82 -6.87 -10.59
C ASP A 65 -11.69 -5.60 -10.44
N ARG A 66 -12.89 -5.69 -9.86
CA ARG A 66 -13.80 -4.54 -9.68
C ARG A 66 -13.68 -3.90 -8.30
N GLY A 67 -13.81 -2.57 -8.23
CA GLY A 67 -13.82 -1.84 -6.96
C GLY A 67 -12.47 -1.74 -6.25
N TRP A 68 -11.38 -1.96 -6.97
CA TRP A 68 -10.00 -1.86 -6.48
C TRP A 68 -9.34 -0.51 -6.80
N ALA A 69 -10.03 0.38 -7.53
CA ALA A 69 -9.41 1.58 -8.09
C ALA A 69 -8.74 2.46 -7.02
N ASN A 70 -9.40 2.69 -5.89
CA ASN A 70 -8.85 3.52 -4.83
C ASN A 70 -7.65 2.86 -4.14
N VAL A 71 -7.77 1.57 -3.78
CA VAL A 71 -6.66 0.82 -3.17
C VAL A 71 -5.46 0.79 -4.13
N ARG A 72 -5.69 0.44 -5.40
CA ARG A 72 -4.66 0.40 -6.43
C ARG A 72 -4.02 1.77 -6.68
N TRP A 73 -4.81 2.83 -6.68
CA TRP A 73 -4.27 4.16 -6.87
C TRP A 73 -3.35 4.56 -5.72
N ILE A 74 -3.73 4.25 -4.47
CA ILE A 74 -2.93 4.59 -3.29
C ILE A 74 -1.67 3.72 -3.23
N THR A 75 -1.80 2.38 -3.29
CA THR A 75 -0.71 1.46 -2.92
C THR A 75 -0.07 0.76 -4.11
N ASN A 76 -0.62 0.93 -5.32
CA ASN A 76 -0.29 0.12 -6.50
C ASN A 76 -0.53 -1.38 -6.33
N TYR A 77 -1.17 -1.80 -5.24
CA TYR A 77 -1.61 -3.17 -5.04
C TYR A 77 -2.80 -3.48 -5.96
N MET A 78 -2.72 -4.65 -6.59
CA MET A 78 -3.86 -5.27 -7.24
C MET A 78 -4.01 -6.67 -6.64
N GLY A 79 -5.16 -6.92 -6.03
CA GLY A 79 -5.49 -8.25 -5.57
C GLY A 79 -5.74 -9.21 -6.72
N THR A 80 -5.98 -10.47 -6.36
CA THR A 80 -6.39 -11.53 -7.28
C THR A 80 -7.66 -12.16 -6.73
N MET A 81 -8.69 -12.44 -7.53
CA MET A 81 -9.96 -13.06 -7.05
C MET A 81 -10.70 -12.24 -5.97
N GLU A 82 -11.60 -12.85 -5.19
CA GLU A 82 -12.39 -12.22 -4.12
C GLU A 82 -11.59 -11.89 -2.85
N LEU A 83 -10.32 -11.48 -2.98
CA LEU A 83 -9.54 -11.08 -1.81
C LEU A 83 -10.06 -9.77 -1.25
N ASP A 84 -10.28 -9.72 0.05
CA ASP A 84 -10.54 -8.45 0.73
C ASP A 84 -9.24 -7.69 0.92
N SER A 85 -9.27 -6.39 0.65
CA SER A 85 -8.17 -5.49 0.98
C SER A 85 -8.66 -4.17 1.52
N PHE A 86 -7.90 -3.59 2.44
CA PHE A 86 -8.21 -2.31 3.05
C PHE A 86 -6.92 -1.51 3.19
N VAL A 87 -6.98 -0.22 2.87
CA VAL A 87 -5.92 0.71 3.23
C VAL A 87 -6.38 1.50 4.45
N ILE A 88 -5.58 1.44 5.51
CA ILE A 88 -5.72 2.27 6.70
C ILE A 88 -4.75 3.43 6.51
N PHE A 89 -5.27 4.62 6.29
CA PHE A 89 -4.48 5.81 5.97
C PHE A 89 -4.60 6.83 7.11
N PRO A 90 -3.63 6.87 8.05
CA PRO A 90 -3.68 7.81 9.16
C PRO A 90 -3.30 9.23 8.72
N ALA A 91 -3.78 10.26 9.42
CA ALA A 91 -3.45 11.67 9.16
C ALA A 91 -1.97 12.00 9.39
N ASP A 92 -1.30 11.20 10.22
CA ASP A 92 0.16 11.22 10.44
C ASP A 92 0.74 9.80 10.41
N GLY A 93 1.95 9.65 9.90
CA GLY A 93 2.62 8.35 9.73
C GLY A 93 2.24 7.58 8.45
N GLU A 94 2.79 6.37 8.29
CA GLU A 94 2.70 5.58 7.06
C GLU A 94 1.33 4.88 6.91
N PRO A 95 0.73 4.87 5.69
CA PRO A 95 -0.46 4.07 5.43
C PRO A 95 -0.16 2.57 5.51
N THR A 96 -1.18 1.77 5.82
CA THR A 96 -1.07 0.30 5.97
C THR A 96 -2.09 -0.40 5.09
N LEU A 97 -1.63 -1.32 4.23
CA LEU A 97 -2.49 -2.20 3.46
C LEU A 97 -2.71 -3.51 4.22
N ALA A 98 -3.96 -3.78 4.59
CA ALA A 98 -4.41 -5.07 5.09
C ALA A 98 -4.99 -5.89 3.95
N ILE A 99 -4.64 -7.18 3.86
CA ILE A 99 -5.13 -8.09 2.83
C ILE A 99 -5.53 -9.40 3.48
N LEU A 100 -6.68 -9.96 3.09
CA LEU A 100 -7.06 -11.31 3.47
C LEU A 100 -6.24 -12.33 2.66
N GLY A 101 -5.49 -13.19 3.34
CA GLY A 101 -4.48 -14.03 2.71
C GLY A 101 -5.00 -15.40 2.29
N LEU A 102 -5.30 -15.58 1.00
CA LEU A 102 -5.22 -16.90 0.36
C LEU A 102 -4.08 -17.00 -0.66
N ASN A 103 -3.60 -15.88 -1.23
CA ASN A 103 -2.42 -15.80 -2.12
C ASN A 103 -1.94 -14.35 -2.33
N ALA A 104 -2.00 -13.49 -1.31
CA ALA A 104 -1.70 -12.06 -1.47
C ALA A 104 -0.19 -11.79 -1.57
N ARG A 105 0.26 -11.15 -2.66
CA ARG A 105 1.56 -10.48 -2.70
C ARG A 105 1.39 -9.09 -2.11
N LEU A 106 2.17 -8.74 -1.10
CA LEU A 106 2.20 -7.36 -0.62
C LEU A 106 2.78 -6.46 -1.73
N PRO A 107 2.23 -5.25 -1.94
CA PRO A 107 2.89 -4.26 -2.78
C PRO A 107 4.23 -3.88 -2.15
N ASP A 108 5.15 -3.45 -2.99
CA ASP A 108 6.47 -2.93 -2.62
C ASP A 108 6.39 -1.64 -1.80
N ARG A 109 5.30 -0.88 -1.97
CA ARG A 109 5.04 0.41 -1.33
C ARG A 109 3.57 0.50 -0.91
N VAL A 110 3.30 1.22 0.16
CA VAL A 110 1.96 1.51 0.67
C VAL A 110 1.84 3.00 0.83
#